data_AF-A0A7J8T1W7-F1
#
_entry.id   AF-A0A7J8T1W7-F1
#
_cell.length_a   1.000
_cell.length_b   1.000
_cell.length_c   1.000
_cell.angle_alpha   90.00
_cell.angle_beta   90.00
_cell.angle_gamma   90.00
#
_symmetry.space_group_name_H-M   'P 1'
#
loop_
_entity.id
_entity.type
_entity.pdbx_description
1 polymer ?
#
loop_
_entity_poly.entity_id
_entity_poly.type
_entity_poly.pdbx_seq_one_letter_code
_entity_poly.pdbx_strand_id
1 'polypeptide(L)'
;MEIKGVIGNEEKMVKEDDLHEMPYLKAVILEGLRNGTMNFMIGDMGMDPKVWEDPMSFKPERFVMSAEDGEGFDITGSKEIKMMPFGARRRICPGYVLALLHLEYFVANLVWNFEWKAGGDINMEEQREFSVRMKHPLQALISPRFL
;
A
#
# COMPACT_ATOMS: atom_id res chain seq x y z
N MET A 1 -25.19 21.71 -27.84
CA MET A 1 -24.34 21.29 -26.72
C MET A 1 -24.81 19.91 -26.31
N GLU A 2 -23.93 18.90 -26.27
CA GLU A 2 -24.28 17.47 -26.16
C GLU A 2 -25.34 17.19 -25.07
N ILE A 3 -25.11 17.70 -23.85
CA ILE A 3 -26.02 17.52 -22.71
C ILE A 3 -27.45 17.96 -23.04
N LYS A 4 -27.63 19.15 -23.64
CA LYS A 4 -28.94 19.66 -24.06
C LYS A 4 -29.57 18.82 -25.19
N GLY A 5 -28.75 18.15 -25.99
CA GLY A 5 -29.21 17.24 -27.04
C GLY A 5 -29.79 15.94 -26.49
N VAL A 6 -29.32 15.49 -25.31
CA VAL A 6 -29.79 14.26 -24.66
C VAL A 6 -31.00 14.54 -23.75
N ILE A 7 -30.92 15.54 -22.86
CA ILE A 7 -31.99 15.79 -21.87
C ILE A 7 -33.04 16.80 -22.33
N GLY A 8 -32.80 17.54 -23.43
CA GLY A 8 -33.69 18.62 -23.87
C GLY A 8 -33.50 19.93 -23.08
N ASN A 9 -34.27 20.96 -23.44
CA ASN A 9 -34.11 22.32 -22.88
C ASN A 9 -34.94 22.58 -21.63
N GLU A 10 -35.92 21.73 -21.32
CA GLU A 10 -36.86 21.92 -20.20
C GLU A 10 -36.54 21.03 -18.98
N GLU A 11 -35.81 19.93 -19.19
CA GLU A 11 -35.29 19.08 -18.11
C GLU A 11 -34.22 19.83 -17.31
N LYS A 12 -34.32 19.74 -15.98
CA LYS A 12 -33.42 20.47 -15.06
C LYS A 12 -32.26 19.63 -14.55
N MET A 13 -32.27 18.31 -14.76
CA MET A 13 -31.32 17.40 -14.15
C MET A 13 -30.99 16.23 -15.09
N VAL A 14 -29.72 15.84 -15.12
CA VAL A 14 -29.24 14.63 -15.82
C VAL A 14 -29.48 13.42 -14.91
N LYS A 15 -30.11 12.37 -15.43
CA LYS A 15 -30.31 11.08 -14.75
C LYS A 15 -29.15 10.14 -15.09
N GLU A 16 -28.93 9.13 -14.26
CA GLU A 16 -27.87 8.12 -14.49
C GLU A 16 -28.05 7.44 -15.85
N ASP A 17 -29.30 7.10 -16.19
CA ASP A 17 -29.66 6.53 -17.47
C ASP A 17 -29.37 7.47 -18.65
N ASP A 18 -29.16 8.78 -18.50
CA ASP A 18 -28.83 9.64 -19.65
C ASP A 18 -27.33 9.57 -20.01
N LEU A 19 -26.49 9.13 -19.07
CA LEU A 19 -25.03 9.18 -19.21
C LEU A 19 -24.50 8.24 -20.30
N HIS A 20 -25.25 7.19 -20.67
CA HIS A 20 -24.81 6.30 -21.76
C HIS A 20 -24.73 7.03 -23.11
N GLU A 21 -25.61 8.01 -23.33
CA GLU A 21 -25.74 8.81 -24.57
C GLU A 21 -24.86 10.07 -24.59
N MET A 22 -23.96 10.26 -23.62
CA MET A 22 -23.06 11.42 -23.54
C MET A 22 -21.57 11.05 -23.72
N PRO A 23 -21.14 10.61 -24.91
CA PRO A 23 -19.76 10.19 -25.14
C PRO A 23 -18.73 11.33 -25.01
N TYR A 24 -19.07 12.57 -25.38
CA TYR A 24 -18.16 13.70 -25.27
C TYR A 24 -17.95 14.12 -23.81
N LEU A 25 -18.99 14.11 -22.98
CA LEU A 25 -18.85 14.31 -21.53
C LEU A 25 -17.87 13.29 -20.91
N LYS A 26 -18.00 12.01 -21.27
CA LYS A 26 -17.05 10.96 -20.84
C LYS A 26 -15.63 11.28 -21.30
N ALA A 27 -15.46 11.71 -22.55
CA ALA A 27 -14.15 12.10 -23.08
C ALA A 27 -13.54 13.29 -22.32
N VAL A 28 -14.33 14.31 -21.99
CA VAL A 28 -13.89 15.47 -21.20
C VAL A 28 -13.43 15.04 -19.81
N ILE A 29 -14.19 14.18 -19.13
CA ILE A 29 -13.82 13.66 -17.80
C ILE A 29 -12.51 12.87 -17.90
N LEU A 30 -12.39 11.97 -18.88
CA LEU A 30 -11.18 11.16 -19.08
C LEU A 30 -9.95 12.02 -19.40
N GLU A 31 -10.10 13.07 -20.20
CA GLU A 31 -9.00 14.01 -20.49
C GLU A 31 -8.63 14.82 -19.24
N GLY A 32 -9.60 15.19 -18.41
CA GLY A 32 -9.35 15.80 -17.10
C GLY A 32 -8.55 14.87 -16.17
N LEU A 33 -8.92 13.58 -16.11
CA LEU A 33 -8.22 12.58 -15.32
C LEU A 33 -6.82 12.27 -15.86
N ARG A 34 -6.64 12.25 -17.19
CA ARG A 34 -5.34 12.03 -17.84
C ARG A 34 -4.29 13.07 -17.41
N ASN A 35 -4.71 14.31 -17.23
CA ASN A 35 -3.84 15.42 -16.83
C ASN A 35 -3.78 15.60 -15.30
N GLY A 36 -4.56 14.82 -14.55
CA GLY A 36 -4.56 14.83 -13.09
C GLY A 36 -3.37 14.07 -12.51
N THR A 37 -2.80 14.60 -11.42
CA THR A 37 -1.85 13.85 -10.60
C THR A 37 -2.62 13.17 -9.47
N MET A 38 -2.59 11.84 -9.41
CA MET A 38 -3.03 11.08 -8.22
C MET A 38 -1.83 10.71 -7.37
N ASN A 39 -1.87 11.08 -6.09
CA ASN A 39 -0.87 10.72 -5.10
C ASN A 39 -1.48 9.72 -4.12
N PHE A 40 -0.85 8.55 -3.99
CA PHE A 40 -1.22 7.54 -2.99
C PHE A 40 -0.19 7.57 -1.86
N MET A 41 -0.62 7.97 -0.67
CA MET A 41 0.24 7.94 0.52
C MET A 41 0.24 6.52 1.08
N ILE A 42 1.23 5.72 0.67
CA ILE A 42 1.29 4.28 0.98
C ILE A 42 1.29 4.04 2.51
N GLY A 43 1.96 4.90 3.28
CA GLY A 43 1.95 4.84 4.74
C GLY A 43 0.54 4.97 5.32
N ASP A 44 -0.25 5.93 4.83
CA ASP A 44 -1.61 6.16 5.31
C ASP A 44 -2.54 4.97 5.02
N MET A 45 -2.31 4.25 3.91
CA MET A 45 -3.07 3.03 3.59
C MET A 45 -2.82 1.91 4.62
N GLY A 46 -1.57 1.74 5.05
CA GLY A 46 -1.22 0.77 6.08
C GLY A 46 -1.74 1.14 7.47
N MET A 47 -2.04 2.43 7.67
CA MET A 47 -2.52 2.97 8.94
C MET A 47 -4.04 3.20 9.01
N ASP A 48 -4.79 2.88 7.94
CA ASP A 48 -6.24 3.12 7.89
C ASP A 48 -6.99 2.12 8.79
N PRO A 49 -7.65 2.58 9.88
CA PRO A 49 -8.39 1.70 10.79
C PRO A 49 -9.64 1.08 10.16
N LYS A 50 -10.10 1.56 9.00
CA LYS A 50 -11.20 0.93 8.26
C LYS A 50 -10.76 -0.32 7.51
N VAL A 51 -9.47 -0.45 7.22
CA VAL A 51 -8.87 -1.56 6.49
C VAL A 51 -8.15 -2.52 7.44
N TRP A 52 -7.45 -1.97 8.44
CA TRP A 52 -6.62 -2.71 9.38
C TRP A 52 -7.10 -2.51 10.82
N GLU A 53 -7.52 -3.59 11.48
CA GLU A 53 -7.88 -3.55 12.91
C GLU A 53 -6.66 -3.18 13.76
N ASP A 54 -6.69 -2.15 14.60
CA ASP A 54 -5.53 -1.74 15.41
C ASP A 54 -4.23 -1.56 14.58
N PRO A 55 -4.24 -0.61 13.63
CA PRO A 55 -3.22 -0.50 12.59
C PRO A 55 -1.83 -0.14 13.12
N MET A 56 -1.76 0.53 14.29
CA MET A 56 -0.50 0.96 14.89
C MET A 56 0.24 -0.17 15.63
N SER A 57 -0.42 -1.30 15.86
CA SER A 57 0.18 -2.46 16.54
C SER A 57 0.85 -3.41 15.55
N PHE A 58 2.09 -3.79 15.87
CA PHE A 58 2.83 -4.82 15.12
C PHE A 58 2.24 -6.21 15.39
N LYS A 59 1.43 -6.72 14.46
CA LYS A 59 0.71 -8.01 14.56
C LYS A 59 0.95 -8.87 13.31
N PRO A 60 2.01 -9.69 13.27
CA PRO A 60 2.31 -10.58 12.14
C PRO A 60 1.20 -11.58 11.83
N GLU A 61 0.36 -11.91 12.81
CA GLU A 61 -0.73 -12.89 12.73
C GLU A 61 -1.73 -12.56 11.63
N ARG A 62 -1.83 -11.29 11.21
CA ARG A 62 -2.65 -10.85 10.07
C ARG A 62 -2.29 -11.54 8.75
N PHE A 63 -1.05 -12.02 8.64
CA PHE A 63 -0.49 -12.59 7.41
C PHE A 63 -0.22 -14.09 7.52
N VAL A 64 -0.49 -14.69 8.68
CA VAL A 64 -0.38 -16.14 8.87
C VAL A 64 -1.58 -16.79 8.18
N MET A 65 -1.31 -17.73 7.28
CA MET A 65 -2.35 -18.46 6.55
C MET A 65 -3.23 -19.25 7.53
N SER A 66 -4.55 -19.02 7.49
CA SER A 66 -5.54 -19.99 7.97
C SER A 66 -5.45 -21.23 7.07
N ALA A 67 -5.44 -22.42 7.68
CA ALA A 67 -5.38 -23.69 6.96
C ALA A 67 -6.56 -23.92 5.99
N GLU A 68 -7.60 -23.09 6.05
CA GLU A 68 -8.84 -23.21 5.28
C GLU A 68 -8.81 -22.50 3.92
N ASP A 69 -7.95 -21.48 3.73
CA ASP A 69 -8.04 -20.58 2.57
C ASP A 69 -7.00 -20.84 1.48
N GLY A 70 -5.99 -21.69 1.74
CA GLY A 70 -5.02 -22.20 0.75
C GLY A 70 -4.11 -21.17 0.07
N GLU A 71 -4.40 -19.87 0.18
CA GLU A 71 -3.67 -18.78 -0.44
C GLU A 71 -3.22 -17.75 0.60
N GLY A 72 -1.92 -17.40 0.57
CA GLY A 72 -1.35 -16.38 1.42
C GLY A 72 -1.89 -14.98 1.12
N PHE A 73 -1.49 -13.99 1.93
CA PHE A 73 -1.87 -12.60 1.71
C PHE A 73 -1.43 -12.11 0.33
N ASP A 74 -2.36 -11.53 -0.44
CA ASP A 74 -2.09 -11.01 -1.78
C ASP A 74 -1.34 -9.67 -1.74
N ILE A 75 -0.01 -9.75 -1.63
CA ILE A 75 0.87 -8.58 -1.68
C ILE A 75 0.88 -7.90 -3.07
N THR A 76 0.40 -8.58 -4.11
CA THR A 76 0.43 -8.05 -5.49
C THR A 76 -0.73 -7.10 -5.79
N GLY A 77 -1.76 -7.12 -4.94
CA GLY A 77 -2.99 -6.35 -5.12
C GLY A 77 -3.88 -6.86 -6.24
N SER A 78 -3.75 -8.14 -6.62
CA SER A 78 -4.46 -8.80 -7.71
C SER A 78 -5.96 -9.08 -7.43
N LYS A 79 -6.32 -9.25 -6.17
CA LYS A 79 -7.71 -9.39 -5.71
C LYS A 79 -8.20 -8.05 -5.16
N GLU A 80 -7.48 -7.51 -4.20
CA GLU A 80 -7.79 -6.27 -3.50
C GLU A 80 -6.49 -5.56 -3.10
N ILE A 81 -6.46 -4.24 -3.12
CA ILE A 81 -5.30 -3.45 -2.70
C ILE A 81 -5.56 -2.91 -1.28
N LYS A 82 -5.05 -3.62 -0.26
CA LYS A 82 -5.05 -3.14 1.14
C LYS A 82 -3.75 -2.43 1.53
N MET A 83 -2.67 -2.68 0.79
CA MET A 83 -1.38 -1.99 0.88
C MET A 83 -0.63 -2.11 -0.45
N MET A 84 0.43 -1.30 -0.66
CA MET A 84 1.25 -1.30 -1.87
C MET A 84 2.75 -1.13 -1.58
N PRO A 85 3.37 -1.95 -0.71
CA PRO A 85 4.76 -1.75 -0.28
C PRO A 85 5.78 -1.84 -1.42
N PHE A 86 5.44 -2.56 -2.50
CA PHE A 86 6.23 -2.69 -3.72
C PHE A 86 5.49 -2.14 -4.94
N GLY A 87 4.48 -1.28 -4.76
CA GLY A 87 3.50 -0.96 -5.80
C GLY A 87 2.44 -2.05 -5.95
N ALA A 88 1.75 -2.08 -7.09
CA ALA A 88 0.66 -3.04 -7.35
C ALA A 88 0.53 -3.39 -8.83
N ARG A 89 -0.05 -4.57 -9.11
CA ARG A 89 -0.45 -5.02 -10.45
C ARG A 89 0.69 -4.96 -11.47
N ARG A 90 0.40 -4.58 -12.72
CA ARG A 90 1.33 -4.56 -13.86
C ARG A 90 2.56 -3.66 -13.66
N ARG A 91 2.56 -2.78 -12.66
CA ARG A 91 3.66 -1.85 -12.33
C ARG A 91 4.24 -2.09 -10.94
N ILE A 92 3.98 -3.26 -10.35
CA ILE A 92 4.67 -3.71 -9.14
C ILE A 92 6.18 -3.76 -9.40
N CYS A 93 6.97 -3.51 -8.35
CA CYS A 93 8.42 -3.59 -8.40
C CYS A 93 8.84 -4.96 -8.96
N PRO A 94 9.58 -5.02 -10.07
CA PRO A 94 9.97 -6.29 -10.66
C PRO A 94 10.89 -7.12 -9.74
N GLY A 95 11.54 -6.47 -8.76
CA GLY A 95 12.40 -7.11 -7.77
C GLY A 95 11.70 -7.57 -6.48
N TYR A 96 10.37 -7.47 -6.35
CA TYR A 96 9.70 -7.71 -5.07
C TYR A 96 9.93 -9.13 -4.53
N VAL A 97 9.88 -10.16 -5.39
CA VAL A 97 10.12 -11.56 -4.99
C VAL A 97 11.53 -11.73 -4.43
N LEU A 98 12.53 -11.13 -5.10
CA LEU A 98 13.91 -11.17 -4.64
C LEU A 98 14.09 -10.41 -3.32
N ALA A 99 13.42 -9.26 -3.17
CA ALA A 99 13.47 -8.47 -1.95
C ALA A 99 12.88 -9.25 -0.76
N LEU A 100 11.73 -9.92 -0.94
CA LEU A 100 11.12 -10.77 0.08
C LEU A 100 12.06 -11.91 0.48
N LEU A 101 12.62 -12.64 -0.48
CA LEU A 101 13.58 -13.70 -0.22
C LEU A 101 14.78 -13.21 0.61
N HIS A 102 15.34 -12.04 0.27
CA HIS A 102 16.44 -11.46 1.02
C HIS A 102 16.02 -11.04 2.43
N LEU A 103 14.86 -10.42 2.59
CA LEU A 103 14.34 -10.02 3.90
C LEU A 103 14.12 -11.24 4.81
N GLU A 104 13.47 -12.28 4.28
CA GLU A 104 13.26 -13.55 4.99
C GLU A 104 14.60 -14.17 5.39
N TYR A 105 15.54 -14.29 4.45
CA TYR A 105 16.87 -14.86 4.70
C TYR A 105 17.66 -14.07 5.74
N PHE A 106 17.74 -12.75 5.61
CA PHE A 106 18.49 -11.91 6.54
C PHE A 106 17.86 -11.90 7.92
N VAL A 107 16.55 -11.68 8.03
CA VAL A 107 15.85 -11.66 9.32
C VAL A 107 15.99 -13.02 10.02
N ALA A 108 15.78 -14.13 9.30
CA ALA A 108 15.94 -15.47 9.86
C ALA A 108 17.35 -15.68 10.42
N ASN A 109 18.40 -15.34 9.66
CA ASN A 109 19.78 -15.51 10.11
C ASN A 109 20.17 -14.55 11.24
N LEU A 110 19.73 -13.30 11.22
CA LEU A 110 19.99 -12.31 12.26
C LEU A 110 19.32 -12.68 13.57
N VAL A 111 18.08 -13.18 13.51
CA VAL A 111 17.33 -13.66 14.68
C VAL A 111 17.86 -15.00 15.17
N TRP A 112 18.33 -15.89 14.28
CA TRP A 112 18.85 -17.20 14.66
C TRP A 112 20.21 -17.10 15.37
N ASN A 113 21.15 -16.35 14.79
CA ASN A 113 22.55 -16.35 15.22
C ASN A 113 22.87 -15.37 16.35
N PHE A 114 22.01 -14.38 16.62
CA PHE A 114 22.33 -13.31 17.57
C PHE A 114 21.24 -13.05 18.60
N GLU A 115 21.66 -12.61 19.78
CA GLU A 115 20.82 -11.92 20.75
C GLU A 115 20.94 -10.41 20.56
N TRP A 116 19.80 -9.72 20.67
CA TRP A 116 19.68 -8.30 20.40
C TRP A 116 19.20 -7.57 21.65
N LYS A 117 19.89 -6.51 22.04
CA LYS A 117 19.46 -5.59 23.10
C LYS A 117 19.53 -4.16 22.58
N ALA A 118 18.59 -3.33 23.02
CA ALA A 118 18.65 -1.90 22.72
C ALA A 118 19.89 -1.29 23.41
N GLY A 119 20.63 -0.45 22.68
CA GLY A 119 21.77 0.30 23.22
C GLY A 119 21.37 1.56 24.00
N GLY A 120 20.08 1.76 24.22
CA GLY A 120 19.48 2.93 24.87
C GLY A 120 18.00 3.05 24.50
N ASP A 121 17.42 4.22 24.78
CA ASP A 121 16.04 4.51 24.39
C ASP A 121 15.90 4.55 22.85
N ILE A 122 14.83 3.94 22.34
CA ILE A 122 14.55 3.88 20.91
C ILE A 122 13.58 4.99 20.54
N ASN A 123 14.04 5.94 19.72
CA ASN A 123 13.18 6.97 19.14
C ASN A 123 12.73 6.56 17.73
N MET A 124 11.42 6.42 17.53
CA MET A 124 10.81 5.99 16.27
C MET A 124 10.42 7.14 15.33
N GLU A 125 10.85 8.38 15.61
CA GLU A 125 10.65 9.51 14.70
C GLU A 125 11.26 9.23 13.32
N GLU A 126 10.51 9.63 12.29
CA GLU A 126 10.88 9.39 10.89
C GLU A 126 11.53 10.62 10.26
N GLN A 127 12.45 10.37 9.33
CA GLN A 127 12.94 11.35 8.38
C GLN A 127 12.51 10.92 6.98
N ARG A 128 11.77 11.80 6.29
CA ARG A 128 11.31 11.58 4.91
C ARG A 128 12.31 12.18 3.94
N GLU A 129 12.94 11.33 3.13
CA GLU A 129 13.75 11.74 1.98
C GLU A 129 13.24 11.02 0.72
N PHE A 130 14.14 10.53 -0.15
CA PHE A 130 13.76 9.62 -1.23
C PHE A 130 13.11 8.33 -0.69
N SER A 131 13.56 7.87 0.48
CA SER A 131 12.92 6.85 1.29
C SER A 131 12.61 7.38 2.69
N VAL A 132 11.71 6.69 3.40
CA VAL A 132 11.50 6.91 4.83
C VAL A 132 12.55 6.14 5.61
N ARG A 133 13.19 6.79 6.58
CA ARG A 133 14.19 6.16 7.46
C ARG A 133 14.06 6.69 8.88
N MET A 134 14.65 5.99 9.85
CA MET A 134 14.69 6.49 11.23
C MET A 134 15.48 7.80 11.27
N LYS A 135 14.88 8.84 11.87
CA LYS A 135 15.55 10.12 12.10
C LYS A 135 16.73 9.98 13.07
N HIS A 136 16.59 9.07 14.02
CA HIS A 136 17.61 8.71 14.99
C HIS A 136 18.01 7.25 14.77
N PRO A 137 19.22 6.96 14.25
CA PRO A 137 19.63 5.58 13.95
C PRO A 137 19.56 4.66 15.17
N LEU A 138 19.00 3.47 14.99
CA LEU A 138 18.93 2.44 16.03
C LEU A 138 20.33 2.07 16.52
N GLN A 139 20.55 2.17 17.84
CA GLN A 139 21.73 1.62 18.51
C GLN A 139 21.38 0.24 19.06
N ALA A 140 22.06 -0.80 18.60
CA ALA A 140 21.84 -2.18 19.03
C ALA A 140 23.13 -2.79 19.59
N LEU A 141 22.99 -3.51 20.69
CA LEU A 141 24.01 -4.37 21.26
C LEU A 141 23.71 -5.80 20.80
N ILE A 142 24.67 -6.40 20.09
CA ILE A 142 24.50 -7.68 19.42
C ILE A 142 25.56 -8.65 19.96
N SER A 143 25.15 -9.84 20.37
CA SER A 143 26.05 -10.93 20.78
C SER A 143 25.70 -12.23 20.07
N PRO A 144 26.69 -13.07 19.67
CA PRO A 144 26.41 -14.40 19.13
C PRO A 144 25.59 -15.22 20.13
N ARG A 145 24.56 -15.91 19.65
CA ARG A 145 23.74 -16.84 20.46
C ARG A 145 24.45 -18.18 20.66
N PHE A 146 25.20 -18.61 19.66
CA PHE A 146 26.01 -19.81 19.70
C PHE A 146 27.49 -19.39 19.79
N LEU A 147 28.23 -19.97 20.73
CA LEU A 147 29.67 -19.79 20.93
C LEU A 147 30.46 -20.88 20.20
#